data_AF-A0AAC9QSM9-F1
#
_entry.id   AF-A0AAC9QSM9-F1
#
_cell.length_a   1.000
_cell.length_b   1.000
_cell.length_c   1.000
_cell.angle_alpha   90.00
_cell.angle_beta   90.00
_cell.angle_gamma   90.00
#
_symmetry.space_group_name_H-M   'P 1'
#
loop_
_entity.id
_entity.type
_entity.pdbx_description
1 polymer ?
#
loop_
_entity_poly.entity_id
_entity_poly.type
_entity_poly.pdbx_seq_one_letter_code
_entity_poly.pdbx_strand_id
1 'polypeptide(L)' 'MSGTKVFFHLKDGKKSVNKSRSVKRLPKIGEQVSLSAGGPVYEVDQLLHNFFKDGCDYEVEVYAHKVS' A
#
# COMPACT_ATOMS: atom_id res chain seq x y z
N MET A 1 -1.92 19.13 5.70
CA MET A 1 -1.10 17.98 6.16
C MET A 1 -0.60 17.24 4.94
N SER A 2 0.72 17.28 4.70
CA SER A 2 1.37 16.41 3.71
C SER A 2 1.26 14.97 4.21
N GLY A 3 0.67 14.06 3.44
CA GLY A 3 0.59 12.63 3.79
C GLY A 3 1.79 11.87 3.24
N THR A 4 2.22 10.83 3.93
CA THR A 4 3.31 9.94 3.47
C THR A 4 2.92 9.27 2.15
N LYS A 5 3.77 9.42 1.12
CA LYS A 5 3.56 8.78 -0.19
C LYS A 5 3.97 7.32 -0.10
N VAL A 6 3.01 6.44 -0.34
CA VAL A 6 3.13 4.98 -0.24
C VAL A 6 2.89 4.37 -1.61
N PHE A 7 3.62 3.30 -1.93
CA PHE A 7 3.37 2.49 -3.12
C PHE A 7 2.77 1.14 -2.73
N PHE A 8 1.53 0.88 -3.16
CA PHE A 8 0.82 -0.35 -2.86
C PHE A 8 1.03 -1.36 -3.98
N HIS A 9 1.42 -2.58 -3.62
CA HIS A 9 1.40 -3.78 -4.45
C HIS A 9 0.23 -4.65 -4.02
N LEU A 10 -0.84 -4.64 -4.81
CA LEU A 10 -2.10 -5.31 -4.48
C LEU A 10 -2.27 -6.57 -5.30
N LYS A 11 -2.28 -7.73 -4.65
CA LYS A 11 -2.50 -9.03 -5.29
C LYS A 11 -3.99 -9.39 -5.33
N ASP A 12 -4.55 -9.52 -6.53
CA ASP A 12 -5.92 -9.99 -6.78
C ASP A 12 -5.86 -11.32 -7.55
N GLY A 13 -5.68 -12.41 -6.80
CA GLY A 13 -5.46 -13.75 -7.37
C GLY A 13 -4.19 -13.82 -8.21
N LYS A 14 -4.35 -14.01 -9.53
CA LYS A 14 -3.24 -14.03 -10.51
C LYS A 14 -2.86 -12.64 -11.05
N LYS A 15 -3.62 -11.60 -10.70
CA LYS A 15 -3.37 -10.22 -11.14
C LYS A 15 -2.69 -9.45 -10.02
N SER A 16 -1.81 -8.53 -10.39
CA SER A 16 -1.24 -7.54 -9.47
C SER A 16 -1.59 -6.14 -9.95
N VAL A 17 -1.98 -5.29 -9.01
CA VAL A 17 -2.30 -3.88 -9.24
C VAL A 17 -1.36 -3.05 -8.38
N ASN A 18 -0.56 -2.21 -9.00
CA ASN A 18 0.38 -1.35 -8.31
C ASN A 18 -0.12 0.09 -8.33
N LYS A 19 -0.09 0.78 -7.18
CA LYS A 19 -0.63 2.14 -7.08
C LYS A 19 0.04 2.97 -6.01
N SER A 20 0.45 4.20 -6.36
CA SER A 20 0.92 5.18 -5.39
C SER A 20 -0.24 5.95 -4.75
N ARG A 21 -0.20 6.18 -3.45
CA ARG A 21 -1.15 7.05 -2.75
C ARG A 21 -0.52 7.69 -1.52
N SER A 22 -0.86 8.96 -1.28
CA SER A 22 -0.54 9.61 0.00
C SER A 22 -1.52 9.18 1.07
N VAL A 23 -1.00 8.71 2.20
CA VAL A 23 -1.78 8.28 3.37
C VAL A 23 -1.45 9.15 4.58
N LYS A 24 -2.43 9.33 5.46
CA LYS A 24 -2.21 10.03 6.74
C LYS A 24 -1.50 9.16 7.78
N ARG A 25 -1.65 7.84 7.65
CA ARG A 25 -1.04 6.83 8.51
C ARG A 25 -0.67 5.62 7.66
N LEU A 26 0.51 5.07 7.90
CA LEU A 26 0.89 3.79 7.32
C LEU A 26 0.00 2.67 7.87
N PRO A 27 -0.51 1.76 7.01
CA PRO A 27 -1.23 0.60 7.50
C PRO A 27 -0.28 -0.33 8.25
N LYS A 28 -0.83 -1.21 9.09
CA LYS A 28 -0.07 -2.25 9.79
C LYS A 28 -0.21 -3.60 9.07
N ILE A 29 0.73 -4.50 9.28
CA ILE A 29 0.59 -5.91 8.84
C ILE A 29 -0.65 -6.52 9.51
N GLY A 30 -1.45 -7.27 8.74
CA GLY A 30 -2.76 -7.80 9.13
C GLY A 30 -3.91 -6.77 9.10
N GLU A 31 -3.63 -5.50 8.82
CA GLU A 31 -4.67 -4.48 8.68
C GLU A 31 -5.37 -4.61 7.33
N GLN A 32 -6.70 -4.49 7.33
CA GLN A 32 -7.49 -4.44 6.10
C GLN A 32 -7.61 -3.01 5.57
N VAL A 33 -7.31 -2.82 4.29
CA VAL A 33 -7.32 -1.53 3.61
C VAL A 33 -8.13 -1.58 2.33
N SER A 34 -8.74 -0.45 1.96
CA SER A 34 -9.35 -0.26 0.64
C SER A 34 -8.88 1.06 0.04
N LEU A 35 -8.51 1.02 -1.25
CA LEU A 35 -8.00 2.21 -1.94
C LEU A 35 -9.10 3.11 -2.53
N SER A 36 -10.37 2.70 -2.47
CA SER A 36 -11.51 3.48 -2.95
C SER A 36 -12.76 3.16 -2.14
N ALA A 37 -13.67 4.13 -1.99
CA ALA A 37 -14.95 3.87 -1.34
C ALA A 37 -15.72 2.78 -2.10
N GLY A 38 -16.15 1.72 -1.40
CA GLY A 38 -16.82 0.56 -2.00
C GLY A 38 -15.93 -0.32 -2.88
N GLY A 39 -14.61 -0.11 -2.87
CA GLY A 39 -13.68 -0.94 -3.62
C GLY A 39 -13.32 -2.25 -2.91
N PRO A 40 -12.50 -3.10 -3.56
CA PRO A 40 -11.98 -4.30 -2.94
C PRO A 40 -11.24 -4.01 -1.62
N VAL A 41 -11.28 -4.97 -0.72
CA VAL A 41 -10.54 -4.95 0.54
C VAL A 41 -9.29 -5.81 0.40
N TYR A 42 -8.18 -5.35 0.95
CA TYR A 42 -6.90 -6.03 0.93
C TYR A 42 -6.35 -6.13 2.34
N GLU A 43 -5.79 -7.27 2.72
CA GLU A 43 -5.06 -7.44 3.98
C GLU A 43 -3.57 -7.22 3.74
N VAL A 44 -2.94 -6.39 4.57
CA VAL A 44 -1.53 -6.05 4.43
C VAL A 44 -0.65 -7.20 4.90
N ASP A 45 0.19 -7.69 4.01
CA ASP A 45 1.14 -8.76 4.26
C ASP A 45 2.47 -8.22 4.82
N GLN A 46 2.95 -7.14 4.22
CA GLN A 46 4.30 -6.64 4.46
C GLN A 46 4.42 -5.14 4.21
N LEU A 47 5.31 -4.51 4.97
CA LEU A 47 5.77 -3.14 4.79
C LEU A 47 7.27 -3.15 4.49
N LEU A 48 7.71 -2.42 3.47
CA LEU A 48 9.11 -2.19 3.17
C LEU A 48 9.39 -0.68 3.23
N HIS A 49 10.27 -0.26 4.13
CA HIS A 49 10.65 1.15 4.25
C HIS A 49 11.78 1.46 3.27
N ASN A 50 11.59 2.48 2.44
CA ASN A 50 12.59 2.95 1.50
C ASN A 50 13.45 4.01 2.16
N PHE A 51 14.73 3.68 2.34
CA PHE A 51 15.72 4.58 2.94
C PHE A 51 16.51 5.39 1.90
N PHE A 52 16.26 5.15 0.61
CA PHE A 52 16.89 5.87 -0.49
C PHE A 52 16.23 7.23 -0.64
N LYS A 53 16.84 8.26 -0.05
CA LYS A 53 16.33 9.64 -0.09
C LYS A 53 16.48 10.29 -1.47
N ASP A 54 17.45 9.84 -2.25
CA ASP A 54 17.74 10.35 -3.58
C ASP A 54 17.31 9.31 -4.63
N GLY A 55 16.09 9.46 -5.16
CA GLY A 55 15.60 8.68 -6.31
C GLY A 55 14.38 7.80 -6.06
N CYS A 56 13.89 7.69 -4.82
CA CYS A 56 12.65 6.98 -4.52
C CYS A 56 11.53 7.96 -4.13
N ASP A 57 10.47 7.95 -4.93
CA ASP A 57 9.34 8.87 -4.84
C ASP A 57 8.34 8.52 -3.72
N TYR A 58 8.55 7.40 -3.03
CA TYR A 58 7.67 6.84 -2.00
C TYR A 58 8.50 6.36 -0.81
N GLU A 59 8.02 6.67 0.39
CA GLU A 59 8.73 6.36 1.63
C GLU A 59 8.56 4.88 2.05
N VAL A 60 7.46 4.25 1.62
CA VAL A 60 7.10 2.88 2.01
C VAL A 60 6.42 2.16 0.84
N GLU A 61 6.76 0.89 0.69
CA GLU A 61 6.01 -0.06 -0.14
C GLU A 61 5.14 -0.94 0.76
N VAL A 62 3.88 -1.11 0.37
CA VAL A 62 2.90 -1.95 1.06
C VAL A 62 2.55 -3.11 0.14
N TYR A 63 2.76 -4.33 0.60
CA TYR A 63 2.29 -5.53 -0.09
C TYR A 63 1.02 -6.00 0.61
N ALA A 64 -0.02 -6.26 -0.17
CA ALA A 64 -1.31 -6.70 0.35
C ALA A 64 -2.00 -7.65 -0.63
N HIS A 65 -2.76 -8.61 -0.10
CA HIS A 65 -3.57 -9.51 -0.89
C HIS A 65 -5.05 -9.21 -0.70
N LYS A 66 -5.85 -9.42 -1.75
CA LYS A 66 -7.28 -9.19 -1.71
C LYS A 66 -7.93 -10.20 -0.77
N VAL A 67 -8.72 -9.69 0.16
CA VAL A 67 -9.61 -10.49 1.01
C VAL A 67 -10.95 -10.60 0.28
N SER A 68 -11.42 -11.83 0.12
CA SER A 68 -12.65 -12.19 -0.59
C SER A 68 -13.90 -11.62 0.07
#